data_AF-A0A3L6DTI3-F1
#
_entry.id   AF-A0A3L6DTI3-F1
#
_cell.length_a   1.000
_cell.length_b   1.000
_cell.length_c   1.000
_cell.angle_alpha   90.00
_cell.angle_beta   90.00
_cell.angle_gamma   90.00
#
_symmetry.space_group_name_H-M   'P 1'
#
loop_
_entity.id
_entity.type
_entity.pdbx_description
1 polymer ?
#
loop_
_entity_poly.entity_id
_entity_poly.type
_entity_poly.pdbx_seq_one_letter_code
_entity_poly.pdbx_strand_id
1 'polypeptide(L)'
;MRPHPSSIPRPVPPAAQSSSSIPQRPHPVRATAASHFHLAAAPSTAQRPDPSPPPWEALHLVAPFLDAASLAAASCVSTSWHTAFAADDLWARLCAQHFPSALGLLPDTDSDRWCSSSPHRRLFKLFRSASVRCRALPAPRLALVDVSFAVDVVTAGGDSTLSFLVAADKAAHVENSAGLFLFGVDLSGRNGAIGPGEWRVRWTAVRTAARRGEEPAALLMMDAKVPAARVAGAIAFGGRGEAGVSARLPAPGCGGAKLDAEVVVELAGEEKGVGKVRLGVMCECRYVCADEGLRYLQHFLL
;
A
#
# COMPACT_ATOMS: atom_id res chain seq x y z
N MET A 1 33.14 14.87 -55.05
CA MET A 1 33.25 16.09 -54.22
C MET A 1 33.93 15.73 -52.91
N ARG A 2 35.17 16.18 -52.73
CA ARG A 2 35.89 16.35 -51.44
C ARG A 2 35.20 17.52 -50.63
N PRO A 3 35.53 17.81 -49.36
CA PRO A 3 35.16 17.05 -48.16
C PRO A 3 34.76 17.98 -46.96
N HIS A 4 34.45 17.39 -45.80
CA HIS A 4 34.88 17.86 -44.45
C HIS A 4 34.30 19.23 -43.91
N PRO A 5 34.52 19.62 -42.64
CA PRO A 5 34.14 18.92 -41.40
C PRO A 5 33.83 19.86 -40.18
N SER A 6 33.63 19.21 -39.03
CA SER A 6 34.35 19.51 -37.77
C SER A 6 33.67 20.29 -36.63
N SER A 7 33.99 19.73 -35.46
CA SER A 7 34.58 20.36 -34.26
C SER A 7 33.68 20.69 -33.06
N ILE A 8 33.62 19.69 -32.17
CA ILE A 8 33.84 19.80 -30.71
C ILE A 8 35.18 20.54 -30.45
N PRO A 9 35.29 21.46 -29.45
CA PRO A 9 35.95 21.13 -28.16
C PRO A 9 35.49 21.91 -26.88
N ARG A 10 35.55 21.24 -25.71
CA ARG A 10 35.96 21.78 -24.37
C ARG A 10 37.51 21.94 -24.35
N PRO A 11 38.26 22.61 -23.41
CA PRO A 11 38.00 22.89 -21.97
C PRO A 11 38.61 24.20 -21.32
N VAL A 12 38.11 24.58 -20.12
CA VAL A 12 38.76 25.03 -18.81
C VAL A 12 39.80 26.22 -18.79
N PRO A 13 40.28 26.73 -17.61
CA PRO A 13 39.98 27.99 -16.86
C PRO A 13 41.12 29.07 -16.94
N PRO A 14 41.21 30.15 -16.09
CA PRO A 14 41.93 30.05 -14.79
C PRO A 14 41.52 31.07 -13.66
N ALA A 15 42.30 31.00 -12.58
CA ALA A 15 42.24 31.54 -11.21
C ALA A 15 42.18 33.05 -10.95
N ALA A 16 41.83 33.41 -9.69
CA ALA A 16 42.41 34.55 -8.98
C ALA A 16 42.44 34.33 -7.45
N GLN A 17 43.60 34.61 -6.86
CA GLN A 17 43.94 34.60 -5.43
C GLN A 17 43.56 35.97 -4.80
N SER A 18 43.37 36.04 -3.48
CA SER A 18 43.61 37.28 -2.69
C SER A 18 43.75 36.99 -1.20
N SER A 19 44.88 37.42 -0.66
CA SER A 19 45.36 37.36 0.73
C SER A 19 44.79 38.46 1.63
N SER A 20 44.80 38.27 2.96
CA SER A 20 44.90 39.34 3.99
C SER A 20 45.02 38.68 5.38
N SER A 21 46.21 38.53 5.96
CA SER A 21 47.07 39.48 6.70
C SER A 21 46.73 39.64 8.19
N ILE A 22 47.58 39.01 9.02
CA ILE A 22 47.82 39.26 10.45
C ILE A 22 48.49 40.63 10.63
N PRO A 23 48.31 41.30 11.78
CA PRO A 23 49.45 41.94 12.43
C PRO A 23 49.54 41.67 13.94
N GLN A 24 50.76 41.93 14.43
CA GLN A 24 51.38 41.51 15.68
C GLN A 24 51.07 42.40 16.91
N ARG A 25 51.34 41.78 18.08
CA ARG A 25 51.80 42.29 19.40
C ARG A 25 52.36 43.73 19.48
N PRO A 26 52.31 44.36 20.68
CA PRO A 26 53.49 44.32 21.57
C PRO A 26 53.21 44.22 23.09
N HIS A 27 54.17 43.61 23.80
CA HIS A 27 54.39 43.73 25.26
C HIS A 27 54.89 45.15 25.61
N PRO A 28 54.87 45.51 26.92
CA PRO A 28 56.18 45.71 27.55
C PRO A 28 56.32 45.28 29.04
N VAL A 29 57.52 44.75 29.33
CA VAL A 29 58.48 45.16 30.39
C VAL A 29 58.23 44.81 31.88
N ARG A 30 58.94 43.74 32.30
CA ARG A 30 60.11 43.70 33.23
C ARG A 30 60.02 44.37 34.62
N ALA A 31 60.22 43.58 35.68
CA ALA A 31 61.09 43.89 36.82
C ALA A 31 61.42 42.62 37.62
N THR A 32 62.49 42.70 38.41
CA THR A 32 63.47 41.66 38.71
C THR A 32 63.41 41.20 40.18
N ALA A 33 64.03 40.04 40.44
CA ALA A 33 64.86 39.70 41.61
C ALA A 33 64.32 38.67 42.63
N ALA A 34 65.30 37.89 43.10
CA ALA A 34 65.25 36.55 43.64
C ALA A 34 65.06 36.45 45.16
N SER A 35 64.66 35.27 45.65
CA SER A 35 65.33 34.61 46.79
C SER A 35 64.88 33.15 46.95
N HIS A 36 65.81 32.36 47.46
CA HIS A 36 65.87 30.90 47.45
C HIS A 36 65.33 30.26 48.75
N PHE A 37 64.88 28.99 48.63
CA PHE A 37 64.71 27.93 49.65
C PHE A 37 63.67 28.08 50.78
N HIS A 38 62.60 27.27 50.76
CA HIS A 38 62.60 25.91 51.34
C HIS A 38 61.29 25.17 51.01
N LEU A 39 61.42 23.91 50.64
CA LEU A 39 60.34 22.96 50.34
C LEU A 39 59.51 22.71 51.62
N ALA A 40 58.24 23.12 51.62
CA ALA A 40 57.25 22.72 52.62
C ALA A 40 56.11 21.99 51.91
N ALA A 41 55.73 20.84 52.47
CA ALA A 41 54.86 19.83 51.89
C ALA A 41 53.57 20.38 51.27
N ALA A 42 53.26 19.91 50.06
CA ALA A 42 52.01 20.21 49.37
C ALA A 42 50.80 19.67 50.17
N PRO A 43 49.76 20.49 50.44
CA PRO A 43 48.47 19.94 50.78
C PRO A 43 47.87 19.30 49.52
N SER A 44 47.41 18.07 49.71
CA SER A 44 46.68 17.26 48.73
C SER A 44 45.75 18.12 47.87
N THR A 45 45.89 18.03 46.56
CA THR A 45 44.97 18.63 45.58
C THR A 45 43.54 18.22 45.92
N ALA A 46 42.76 19.17 46.43
CA ALA A 46 41.32 19.05 46.50
C ALA A 46 40.82 18.81 45.07
N GLN A 47 40.39 17.58 44.82
CA GLN A 47 39.76 17.15 43.59
C GLN A 47 38.53 18.05 43.39
N ARG A 48 38.54 18.90 42.36
CA ARG A 48 37.32 19.61 41.95
C ARG A 48 36.27 18.53 41.65
N PRO A 49 35.05 18.60 42.20
CA PRO A 49 33.99 17.73 41.75
C PRO A 49 33.81 17.97 40.25
N ASP A 50 33.79 16.89 39.47
CA ASP A 50 33.48 16.97 38.05
C ASP A 50 32.17 17.73 37.86
N PRO A 51 32.07 18.61 36.85
CA PRO A 51 30.84 19.35 36.59
C PRO A 51 29.72 18.33 36.43
N SER A 52 28.65 18.49 37.21
CA SER A 52 27.45 17.66 37.10
C SER A 52 27.02 17.64 35.64
N PRO A 53 26.79 16.47 35.05
CA PRO A 53 26.37 16.39 33.67
C PRO A 53 25.13 17.27 33.48
N PRO A 54 25.03 18.03 32.37
CA PRO A 54 23.91 18.90 32.15
C PRO A 54 22.59 18.11 32.30
N PRO A 55 21.51 18.72 32.84
CA PRO A 55 20.31 17.99 33.28
C PRO A 55 19.64 17.09 32.22
N TRP A 56 19.90 17.36 30.94
CA TRP A 56 19.37 16.57 29.82
C TRP A 56 20.08 15.22 29.64
N GLU A 57 21.29 15.02 30.19
CA GLU A 57 21.97 13.72 30.12
C GLU A 57 21.25 12.64 30.93
N ALA A 58 20.50 13.04 31.98
CA ALA A 58 19.61 12.14 32.72
C ALA A 58 18.48 11.56 31.84
N LEU A 59 18.16 12.18 30.70
CA LEU A 59 17.14 11.68 29.78
C LEU A 59 17.53 10.33 29.18
N HIS A 60 18.82 10.05 29.01
CA HIS A 60 19.30 8.74 28.54
C HIS A 60 19.00 7.61 29.52
N LEU A 61 18.83 7.91 30.81
CA LEU A 61 18.43 6.93 31.83
C LEU A 61 16.94 6.62 31.76
N VAL A 62 16.11 7.59 31.40
CA VAL A 62 14.65 7.45 31.34
C VAL A 62 14.19 6.91 29.99
N ALA A 63 14.88 7.26 28.89
CA ALA A 63 14.52 6.86 27.54
C ALA A 63 14.30 5.34 27.34
N PRO A 64 15.12 4.45 27.94
CA PRO A 64 14.90 3.00 28.02
C PRO A 64 13.50 2.53 28.42
N PHE A 65 12.78 3.31 29.22
CA PHE A 65 11.49 2.94 29.82
C PHE A 65 10.29 3.55 29.09
N LEU A 66 10.55 4.40 28.08
CA LEU A 66 9.50 5.06 27.31
C LEU A 66 9.14 4.24 26.07
N ASP A 67 7.85 4.17 25.77
CA ASP A 67 7.39 3.60 24.52
C ASP A 67 7.64 4.56 23.33
N ALA A 68 7.51 4.04 22.12
CA ALA A 68 7.80 4.83 20.93
C ALA A 68 6.88 6.04 20.74
N ALA A 69 5.66 6.05 21.32
CA ALA A 69 4.79 7.22 21.31
C ALA A 69 5.28 8.28 22.31
N SER A 70 5.62 7.89 23.53
CA SER A 70 6.14 8.79 24.57
C SER A 70 7.48 9.41 24.17
N LEU A 71 8.39 8.64 23.56
CA LEU A 71 9.64 9.19 23.03
C LEU A 71 9.41 10.24 21.94
N ALA A 72 8.43 10.04 21.06
CA ALA A 72 8.09 11.01 20.02
C ALA A 72 7.50 12.30 20.61
N ALA A 73 6.60 12.18 21.59
CA ALA A 73 6.03 13.33 22.30
C ALA A 73 7.12 14.10 23.08
N ALA A 74 7.97 13.38 23.82
CA ALA A 74 9.06 13.96 24.60
C ALA A 74 10.11 14.63 23.68
N SER A 75 10.38 14.07 22.50
CA SER A 75 11.28 14.68 21.50
C SER A 75 10.80 16.04 20.97
N CYS A 76 9.55 16.44 21.23
CA CYS A 76 8.99 17.72 20.82
C CYS A 76 9.18 18.83 21.88
N VAL A 77 9.69 18.51 23.07
CA VAL A 77 9.84 19.45 24.19
C VAL A 77 10.95 20.47 23.97
N SER A 78 12.09 20.03 23.43
CA SER A 78 13.23 20.89 23.09
C SER A 78 14.15 20.22 22.06
N THR A 79 15.08 21.00 21.50
CA THR A 79 16.14 20.45 20.63
C THR A 79 17.06 19.48 21.37
N SER A 80 17.36 19.72 22.65
CA SER A 80 18.18 18.83 23.47
C SER A 80 17.49 17.49 23.77
N TRP A 81 16.18 17.49 24.01
CA TRP A 81 15.38 16.27 24.17
C TRP A 81 15.29 15.50 22.85
N HIS A 82 15.11 16.23 21.75
CA HIS A 82 15.11 15.62 20.42
C HIS A 82 16.43 14.90 20.13
N THR A 83 17.58 15.51 20.44
CA THR A 83 18.89 14.90 20.23
C THR A 83 19.12 13.71 21.16
N ALA A 84 18.72 13.80 22.43
CA ALA A 84 18.86 12.70 23.39
C ALA A 84 18.05 11.47 22.99
N PHE A 85 16.80 11.65 22.54
CA PHE A 85 15.92 10.54 22.12
C PHE A 85 16.08 10.12 20.64
N ALA A 86 16.95 10.80 19.89
CA ALA A 86 17.34 10.38 18.55
C ALA A 86 18.43 9.28 18.55
N ALA A 87 18.94 8.90 19.73
CA ALA A 87 19.98 7.88 19.88
C ALA A 87 19.50 6.52 19.30
N ASP A 88 20.34 5.91 18.46
CA ASP A 88 19.97 4.76 17.63
C ASP A 88 19.75 3.47 18.44
N ASP A 89 20.43 3.31 19.56
CA ASP A 89 20.31 2.20 20.51
C ASP A 89 18.90 2.08 21.11
N LEU A 90 18.24 3.22 21.36
CA LEU A 90 16.85 3.25 21.82
C LEU A 90 15.91 2.69 20.77
N TRP A 91 16.10 3.08 19.51
CA TRP A 91 15.29 2.59 18.40
C TRP A 91 15.63 1.15 18.02
N ALA A 92 16.88 0.70 18.19
CA ALA A 92 17.29 -0.69 18.00
C ALA A 92 16.55 -1.62 18.96
N ARG A 93 16.46 -1.24 20.23
CA ARG A 93 15.68 -1.97 21.24
C ARG A 93 14.21 -2.06 20.89
N LEU A 94 13.60 -0.93 20.50
CA LEU A 94 12.19 -0.88 20.11
C LEU A 94 11.93 -1.73 18.85
N CYS A 95 12.86 -1.74 17.88
CA CYS A 95 12.81 -2.65 16.75
C CYS A 95 12.86 -4.10 17.18
N ALA A 96 13.79 -4.49 18.06
CA ALA A 96 13.88 -5.86 18.57
C ALA A 96 12.60 -6.30 19.29
N GLN A 97 11.96 -5.39 20.04
CA GLN A 97 10.75 -5.68 20.80
C GLN A 97 9.49 -5.81 19.92
N HIS A 98 9.32 -4.93 18.94
CA HIS A 98 8.08 -4.86 18.15
C HIS A 98 8.18 -5.53 16.77
N PHE A 99 9.37 -5.54 16.17
CA PHE A 99 9.60 -6.00 14.80
C PHE A 99 10.95 -6.74 14.68
N PRO A 100 11.13 -7.89 15.36
CA PRO A 100 12.43 -8.57 15.41
C PRO A 100 12.95 -8.98 14.02
N SER A 101 12.06 -9.33 13.09
CA SER A 101 12.42 -9.67 11.71
C SER A 101 12.94 -8.48 10.90
N ALA A 102 12.59 -7.24 11.28
CA ALA A 102 13.03 -6.05 10.59
C ALA A 102 14.54 -5.84 10.72
N LEU A 103 15.15 -6.30 11.82
CA LEU A 103 16.59 -6.16 12.06
C LEU A 103 17.43 -6.89 10.98
N GLY A 104 16.88 -7.92 10.35
CA GLY A 104 17.53 -8.60 9.22
C GLY A 104 17.62 -7.78 7.93
N LEU A 105 17.00 -6.60 7.89
CA LEU A 105 17.06 -5.66 6.75
C LEU A 105 18.09 -4.54 6.96
N LEU A 106 18.79 -4.54 8.10
CA LEU A 106 19.89 -3.61 8.31
C LEU A 106 21.02 -3.96 7.36
N PRO A 107 21.58 -2.96 6.64
CA PRO A 107 22.72 -3.21 5.76
C PRO A 107 23.90 -3.72 6.60
N ASP A 108 24.61 -4.71 6.06
CA ASP A 108 25.88 -5.16 6.62
C ASP A 108 26.84 -3.98 6.57
N THR A 109 27.44 -3.67 7.72
CA THR A 109 28.17 -2.41 7.94
C THR A 109 29.40 -2.33 7.07
N ASP A 110 29.30 -1.73 5.87
CA ASP A 110 30.47 -1.25 5.13
C ASP A 110 30.21 -0.20 4.04
N SER A 111 28.97 0.30 3.86
CA SER A 111 28.72 1.40 2.92
C SER A 111 27.95 2.57 3.54
N ASP A 112 28.57 3.75 3.40
CA ASP A 112 28.00 5.09 3.42
C ASP A 112 27.71 5.75 4.78
N ARG A 113 28.83 6.25 5.30
CA ARG A 113 29.07 7.19 6.40
C ARG A 113 28.43 8.59 6.23
N TRP A 114 27.26 8.72 5.58
CA TRP A 114 26.62 10.04 5.34
C TRP A 114 25.13 10.17 5.71
N CYS A 115 24.48 9.15 6.27
CA CYS A 115 23.10 9.33 6.74
C CYS A 115 23.06 9.67 8.24
N SER A 116 22.91 10.96 8.57
CA SER A 116 22.76 11.46 9.95
C SER A 116 21.47 10.99 10.67
N SER A 117 20.72 10.07 10.08
CA SER A 117 19.52 9.48 10.68
C SER A 117 19.81 8.03 11.09
N SER A 118 19.66 7.76 12.38
CA SER A 118 19.62 6.44 13.03
C SER A 118 18.87 5.39 12.16
N PRO A 119 19.55 4.35 11.61
CA PRO A 119 18.94 3.35 10.73
C PRO A 119 17.80 2.58 11.40
N HIS A 120 17.91 2.30 12.71
CA HIS A 120 16.86 1.61 13.45
C HIS A 120 15.60 2.46 13.58
N ARG A 121 15.71 3.78 13.76
CA ARG A 121 14.54 4.67 13.79
C ARG A 121 13.80 4.71 12.45
N ARG A 122 14.52 4.66 11.33
CA ARG A 122 13.91 4.60 9.98
C ARG A 122 13.18 3.28 9.80
N LEU A 123 13.81 2.18 10.18
CA LEU A 123 13.25 0.85 10.15
C LEU A 123 12.00 0.75 11.03
N PHE A 124 12.07 1.24 12.27
CA PHE A 124 10.94 1.28 13.19
C PHE A 124 9.77 2.10 12.63
N LYS A 125 10.05 3.29 12.06
CA LYS A 125 9.02 4.10 11.40
C LYS A 125 8.40 3.36 10.21
N LEU A 126 9.21 2.67 9.40
CA LEU A 126 8.73 1.90 8.25
C LEU A 126 7.80 0.76 8.69
N PHE A 127 8.23 -0.07 9.63
CA PHE A 127 7.46 -1.21 10.11
C PHE A 127 6.25 -0.79 10.94
N ARG A 128 6.39 0.24 11.79
CA ARG A 128 5.24 0.83 12.47
C ARG A 128 4.24 1.39 11.47
N SER A 129 4.70 2.09 10.43
CA SER A 129 3.81 2.52 9.36
C SER A 129 3.18 1.32 8.64
N ALA A 130 3.90 0.23 8.37
CA ALA A 130 3.35 -1.00 7.78
C ALA A 130 2.30 -1.67 8.69
N SER A 131 2.53 -1.72 10.00
CA SER A 131 1.59 -2.30 10.97
C SER A 131 0.33 -1.46 11.16
N VAL A 132 0.45 -0.12 11.05
CA VAL A 132 -0.69 0.81 11.04
C VAL A 132 -1.35 0.83 9.66
N ARG A 133 -0.66 0.35 8.62
CA ARG A 133 -1.18 0.19 7.26
C ARG A 133 -2.06 -1.06 7.15
N CYS A 134 -3.20 -1.03 7.84
CA CYS A 134 -4.47 -1.12 7.13
C CYS A 134 -4.69 0.23 6.41
N ARG A 135 -3.78 0.62 5.50
CA ARG A 135 -3.92 1.91 4.81
C ARG A 135 -5.14 1.76 3.91
N ALA A 136 -6.09 2.66 4.05
CA ALA A 136 -7.09 2.88 3.01
C ALA A 136 -6.31 3.05 1.71
N LEU A 137 -6.45 2.07 0.81
CA LEU A 137 -5.86 2.16 -0.51
C LEU A 137 -6.44 3.42 -1.17
N PRO A 138 -5.68 4.10 -2.05
CA PRO A 138 -6.23 5.19 -2.83
C PRO A 138 -7.55 4.77 -3.49
N ALA A 139 -8.47 5.72 -3.62
CA ALA A 139 -9.72 5.47 -4.34
C ALA A 139 -9.39 4.90 -5.74
N PRO A 140 -10.14 3.90 -6.22
CA PRO A 140 -9.94 3.36 -7.55
C PRO A 140 -10.05 4.47 -8.60
N ARG A 141 -9.21 4.41 -9.62
CA ARG A 141 -9.25 5.34 -10.76
C ARG A 141 -10.39 5.03 -11.73
N LEU A 142 -10.91 3.82 -11.65
CA LEU A 142 -12.04 3.31 -12.41
C LEU A 142 -13.31 3.46 -11.57
N ALA A 143 -14.36 4.05 -12.13
CA ALA A 143 -15.67 4.14 -11.49
C ALA A 143 -16.66 3.12 -12.09
N LEU A 144 -17.76 2.84 -11.38
CA LEU A 144 -18.80 1.94 -11.89
C LEU A 144 -19.44 2.43 -13.19
N VAL A 145 -19.54 3.75 -13.37
CA VAL A 145 -20.01 4.39 -14.61
C VAL A 145 -19.13 4.06 -15.83
N ASP A 146 -17.87 3.72 -15.61
CA ASP A 146 -16.92 3.42 -16.69
C ASP A 146 -16.99 1.95 -17.13
N VAL A 147 -17.71 1.10 -16.39
CA VAL A 147 -17.73 -0.37 -16.56
C VAL A 147 -19.12 -0.85 -16.93
N SER A 148 -19.18 -1.78 -17.90
CA SER A 148 -20.38 -2.57 -18.18
C SER A 148 -20.11 -4.05 -18.03
N PHE A 149 -21.10 -4.80 -17.56
CA PHE A 149 -21.07 -6.24 -17.46
C PHE A 149 -21.85 -6.86 -18.63
N ALA A 150 -21.15 -7.66 -19.44
CA ALA A 150 -21.75 -8.53 -20.43
C ALA A 150 -21.88 -9.93 -19.84
N VAL A 151 -23.10 -10.48 -19.84
CA VAL A 151 -23.39 -11.80 -19.27
C VAL A 151 -24.10 -12.63 -20.33
N ASP A 152 -23.57 -13.82 -20.58
CA ASP A 152 -24.16 -14.82 -21.46
C ASP A 152 -24.42 -16.09 -20.65
N VAL A 153 -25.65 -16.61 -20.71
CA VAL A 153 -26.01 -17.92 -20.15
C VAL A 153 -26.47 -18.81 -21.29
N VAL A 154 -25.70 -19.85 -21.57
CA VAL A 154 -25.90 -20.76 -22.70
C VAL A 154 -26.29 -22.14 -22.17
N THR A 155 -27.37 -22.70 -22.69
CA THR A 155 -27.77 -24.10 -22.41
C THR A 155 -26.96 -25.08 -23.24
N ALA A 156 -26.77 -26.32 -22.75
CA ALA A 156 -26.00 -27.36 -23.44
C ALA A 156 -26.50 -27.71 -24.86
N GLY A 157 -27.75 -27.38 -25.20
CA GLY A 157 -28.31 -27.55 -26.54
C GLY A 157 -28.02 -26.39 -27.51
N GLY A 158 -27.47 -25.26 -27.05
CA GLY A 158 -27.21 -24.07 -27.86
C GLY A 158 -28.46 -23.26 -28.25
N ASP A 159 -29.66 -23.83 -28.11
CA ASP A 159 -30.92 -23.25 -28.57
C ASP A 159 -31.48 -22.14 -27.66
N SER A 160 -31.04 -22.06 -26.40
CA SER A 160 -31.48 -21.03 -25.46
C SER A 160 -30.27 -20.32 -24.86
N THR A 161 -30.11 -19.05 -25.24
CA THR A 161 -29.05 -18.14 -24.79
C THR A 161 -29.69 -16.88 -24.20
N LEU A 162 -29.51 -16.68 -22.90
CA LEU A 162 -29.80 -15.39 -22.26
C LEU A 162 -28.54 -14.55 -22.32
N SER A 163 -28.55 -13.50 -23.14
CA SER A 163 -27.44 -12.55 -23.25
C SER A 163 -27.91 -11.14 -22.96
N PHE A 164 -27.20 -10.45 -22.08
CA PHE A 164 -27.48 -9.04 -21.80
C PHE A 164 -26.22 -8.26 -21.46
N LEU A 165 -26.32 -6.95 -21.67
CA LEU A 165 -25.34 -5.96 -21.25
C LEU A 165 -26.00 -5.03 -20.24
N VAL A 166 -25.31 -4.77 -19.13
CA VAL A 166 -25.77 -3.86 -18.08
C VAL A 166 -24.63 -2.95 -17.63
N ALA A 167 -24.89 -1.66 -17.51
CA ALA A 167 -23.93 -0.73 -16.94
C ALA A 167 -23.80 -1.00 -15.43
N ALA A 168 -22.58 -1.03 -14.89
CA ALA A 168 -22.33 -1.48 -13.52
C ALA A 168 -22.95 -0.52 -12.47
N ASP A 169 -23.02 0.77 -12.78
CA ASP A 169 -23.70 1.79 -11.96
C ASP A 169 -25.20 1.54 -11.85
N LYS A 170 -25.85 1.10 -12.93
CA LYS A 170 -27.29 0.76 -12.95
C LYS A 170 -27.58 -0.55 -12.24
N ALA A 171 -26.67 -1.53 -12.33
CA ALA A 171 -26.80 -2.82 -11.64
C ALA A 171 -26.56 -2.72 -10.12
N ALA A 172 -25.91 -1.65 -9.66
CA ALA A 172 -25.57 -1.44 -8.25
C ALA A 172 -26.79 -1.06 -7.39
N HIS A 173 -27.85 -0.51 -7.98
CA HIS A 173 -28.94 0.09 -7.21
C HIS A 173 -29.78 -0.88 -6.37
N VAL A 174 -29.78 -2.19 -6.68
CA VAL A 174 -30.65 -3.16 -6.00
C VAL A 174 -29.95 -3.90 -4.86
N GLU A 175 -28.63 -4.16 -4.93
CA GLU A 175 -27.89 -4.97 -3.93
C GLU A 175 -26.57 -4.36 -3.43
N ASN A 176 -26.11 -3.23 -3.99
CA ASN A 176 -24.89 -2.54 -3.55
C ASN A 176 -25.17 -1.47 -2.46
N SER A 177 -26.30 -1.53 -1.76
CA SER A 177 -26.60 -0.57 -0.70
C SER A 177 -25.61 -0.65 0.49
N ALA A 178 -24.88 -1.77 0.60
CA ALA A 178 -23.82 -1.99 1.59
C ALA A 178 -22.41 -1.59 1.11
N GLY A 179 -22.25 -1.02 -0.10
CA GLY A 179 -20.94 -0.69 -0.66
C GLY A 179 -20.10 -1.91 -1.07
N LEU A 180 -20.77 -3.01 -1.41
CA LEU A 180 -20.17 -4.28 -1.82
C LEU A 180 -20.07 -4.39 -3.34
N PHE A 181 -19.08 -5.12 -3.85
CA PHE A 181 -19.00 -5.49 -5.25
C PHE A 181 -19.97 -6.65 -5.53
N LEU A 182 -21.26 -6.35 -5.41
CA LEU A 182 -22.40 -7.24 -5.58
C LEU A 182 -23.50 -6.48 -6.32
N PHE A 183 -24.02 -7.08 -7.38
CA PHE A 183 -24.94 -6.45 -8.31
C PHE A 183 -26.14 -7.35 -8.56
N GLY A 184 -27.34 -6.76 -8.61
CA GLY A 184 -28.58 -7.44 -8.94
C GLY A 184 -29.15 -6.89 -10.23
N VAL A 185 -29.39 -7.77 -11.20
CA VAL A 185 -29.98 -7.42 -12.50
C VAL A 185 -31.34 -8.09 -12.61
N ASP A 186 -32.40 -7.28 -12.62
CA ASP A 186 -33.75 -7.76 -12.85
C ASP A 186 -33.97 -8.01 -14.35
N LEU A 187 -34.40 -9.22 -14.68
CA LEU A 187 -34.63 -9.71 -16.03
C LEU A 187 -36.08 -10.14 -16.27
N SER A 188 -36.98 -9.91 -15.32
CA SER A 188 -38.39 -10.32 -15.34
C SER A 188 -39.20 -9.87 -16.58
N GLY A 189 -38.69 -8.89 -17.35
CA GLY A 189 -39.27 -8.43 -18.63
C GLY A 189 -38.51 -8.85 -19.90
N ARG A 190 -37.43 -9.65 -19.80
CA ARG A 190 -36.57 -10.10 -20.92
C ARG A 190 -36.42 -11.62 -20.98
N ASN A 191 -37.43 -12.34 -20.50
CA ASN A 191 -37.37 -13.76 -20.16
C ASN A 191 -36.92 -14.63 -21.34
N GLY A 192 -35.69 -15.15 -21.26
CA GLY A 192 -35.33 -16.43 -21.87
C GLY A 192 -35.67 -17.53 -20.87
N ALA A 193 -36.53 -18.47 -21.26
CA ALA A 193 -36.71 -19.69 -20.48
C ALA A 193 -35.41 -20.49 -20.56
N ILE A 194 -34.75 -20.68 -19.41
CA ILE A 194 -33.57 -21.54 -19.36
C ILE A 194 -34.04 -22.91 -18.88
N GLY A 195 -34.18 -23.81 -19.85
CA GLY A 195 -34.67 -25.16 -19.61
C GLY A 195 -33.82 -25.94 -18.60
N PRO A 196 -34.39 -27.03 -18.03
CA PRO A 196 -33.65 -27.91 -17.13
C PRO A 196 -32.48 -28.53 -17.90
N GLY A 197 -31.27 -28.41 -17.36
CA GLY A 197 -30.10 -28.93 -18.03
C GLY A 197 -28.81 -28.31 -17.52
N GLU A 198 -27.73 -28.67 -18.19
CA GLU A 198 -26.43 -28.05 -17.95
C GLU A 198 -26.36 -26.68 -18.62
N TRP A 199 -25.84 -25.70 -17.89
CA TRP A 199 -25.65 -24.34 -18.38
C TRP A 199 -24.18 -23.95 -18.36
N ARG A 200 -23.82 -22.98 -19.19
CA ARG A 200 -22.54 -22.28 -19.14
C ARG A 200 -22.83 -20.81 -18.93
N VAL A 201 -22.19 -20.22 -17.93
CA VAL A 201 -22.27 -18.79 -17.64
C VAL A 201 -20.94 -18.15 -18.01
N ARG A 202 -21.01 -17.13 -18.87
CA ARG A 202 -19.90 -16.27 -19.23
C ARG A 202 -20.18 -14.87 -18.73
N TRP A 203 -19.29 -14.33 -17.90
CA TRP A 203 -19.37 -12.96 -17.40
C TRP A 203 -18.09 -12.22 -17.79
N THR A 204 -18.26 -11.09 -18.49
CA THR A 204 -17.17 -10.23 -18.95
C THR A 204 -17.38 -8.81 -18.43
N ALA A 205 -16.35 -8.23 -17.83
CA ALA A 205 -16.31 -6.81 -17.49
C ALA A 205 -15.67 -6.03 -18.64
N VAL A 206 -16.31 -4.95 -19.07
CA VAL A 206 -15.89 -4.16 -20.24
C VAL A 206 -15.74 -2.70 -19.85
N ARG A 207 -14.61 -2.07 -20.20
CA ARG A 207 -14.42 -0.63 -20.09
C ARG A 207 -15.17 0.05 -21.22
N THR A 208 -16.18 0.84 -20.87
CA THR A 208 -17.09 1.47 -21.84
C THR A 208 -16.86 2.97 -21.99
N ALA A 209 -16.37 3.65 -20.94
CA ALA A 209 -15.92 5.03 -21.02
C ALA A 209 -14.47 5.11 -21.54
N ALA A 210 -14.26 4.77 -22.81
CA ALA A 210 -12.96 4.98 -23.45
C ALA A 210 -12.71 6.50 -23.56
N ARG A 211 -11.61 6.99 -22.98
CA ARG A 211 -11.14 8.35 -23.30
C ARG A 211 -10.73 8.36 -24.77
N ARG A 212 -10.93 9.49 -25.46
CA ARG A 212 -10.62 9.62 -26.89
C ARG A 212 -9.17 9.17 -27.15
N GLY A 213 -9.00 8.06 -27.88
CA GLY A 213 -7.69 7.48 -28.21
C GLY A 213 -7.28 6.22 -27.42
N GLU A 214 -8.11 5.72 -26.50
CA GLU A 214 -7.86 4.46 -25.80
C GLU A 214 -8.57 3.27 -26.47
N GLU A 215 -7.86 2.15 -26.60
CA GLU A 215 -8.43 0.88 -27.07
C GLU A 215 -9.47 0.33 -26.07
N PRO A 216 -10.57 -0.29 -26.53
CA PRO A 216 -11.50 -0.96 -25.64
C PRO A 216 -10.81 -2.11 -24.90
N ALA A 217 -11.03 -2.18 -23.58
CA ALA A 217 -10.47 -3.21 -22.73
C ALA A 217 -11.60 -4.07 -22.14
N ALA A 218 -11.38 -5.38 -22.09
CA ALA A 218 -12.33 -6.34 -21.53
C ALA A 218 -11.58 -7.40 -20.73
N LEU A 219 -12.20 -7.83 -19.63
CA LEU A 219 -11.72 -8.90 -18.76
C LEU A 219 -12.79 -9.97 -18.65
N LEU A 220 -12.44 -11.21 -18.99
CA LEU A 220 -13.27 -12.37 -18.70
C LEU A 220 -13.22 -12.64 -17.19
N MET A 221 -14.32 -12.30 -16.50
CA MET A 221 -14.46 -12.52 -15.06
C MET A 221 -14.76 -13.97 -14.76
N MET A 222 -15.55 -14.63 -15.62
CA MET A 222 -15.93 -16.02 -15.44
C MET A 222 -16.34 -16.67 -16.76
N ASP A 223 -15.94 -17.92 -16.96
CA ASP A 223 -16.53 -18.87 -17.91
C ASP A 223 -16.66 -20.21 -17.19
N ALA A 224 -17.86 -20.52 -16.71
CA ALA A 224 -18.08 -21.64 -15.81
C ALA A 224 -19.32 -22.44 -16.18
N LYS A 225 -19.21 -23.76 -16.03
CA LYS A 225 -20.29 -24.73 -16.24
C LYS A 225 -21.07 -24.93 -14.94
N VAL A 226 -22.39 -24.81 -15.03
CA VAL A 226 -23.33 -25.11 -13.95
C VAL A 226 -23.89 -26.51 -14.17
N PRO A 227 -23.60 -27.48 -13.26
CA PRO A 227 -24.07 -28.85 -13.41
C PRO A 227 -25.59 -28.96 -13.39
N ALA A 228 -26.14 -29.83 -14.24
CA ALA A 228 -27.59 -30.07 -14.34
C ALA A 228 -28.23 -30.46 -13.00
N ALA A 229 -27.50 -31.13 -12.09
CA ALA A 229 -28.00 -31.48 -10.76
C ALA A 229 -28.28 -30.25 -9.88
N ARG A 230 -27.43 -29.22 -9.95
CA ARG A 230 -27.63 -27.96 -9.22
C ARG A 230 -28.83 -27.19 -9.76
N VAL A 231 -28.96 -27.18 -11.09
CA VAL A 231 -30.09 -26.59 -11.81
C VAL A 231 -31.40 -27.31 -11.47
N ALA A 232 -31.41 -28.65 -11.50
CA ALA A 232 -32.58 -29.45 -11.17
C ALA A 232 -33.04 -29.22 -9.72
N GLY A 233 -32.10 -29.10 -8.77
CA GLY A 233 -32.40 -28.77 -7.38
C GLY A 233 -33.08 -27.41 -7.21
N ALA A 234 -32.65 -26.39 -7.96
CA ALA A 234 -33.29 -25.07 -7.98
C ALA A 234 -34.71 -25.09 -8.56
N ILE A 235 -35.02 -26.06 -9.41
CA ILE A 235 -36.29 -26.15 -10.14
C ILE A 235 -37.33 -27.02 -9.42
N ALA A 236 -36.92 -27.89 -8.48
CA ALA A 236 -37.74 -28.96 -7.94
C ALA A 236 -38.87 -28.53 -6.97
N PHE A 237 -38.88 -27.28 -6.47
CA PHE A 237 -39.83 -26.83 -5.45
C PHE A 237 -40.51 -25.50 -5.79
N GLY A 238 -41.69 -25.56 -6.43
CA GLY A 238 -42.73 -24.55 -6.27
C GLY A 238 -42.52 -23.16 -6.89
N GLY A 239 -41.72 -23.02 -7.95
CA GLY A 239 -41.76 -21.85 -8.83
C GLY A 239 -40.77 -20.72 -8.53
N ARG A 240 -39.85 -20.89 -7.56
CA ARG A 240 -38.70 -20.01 -7.36
C ARG A 240 -37.50 -20.77 -6.80
N GLY A 241 -36.34 -20.63 -7.42
CA GLY A 241 -35.10 -21.23 -6.91
C GLY A 241 -33.86 -20.64 -7.55
N GLU A 242 -32.71 -20.94 -6.95
CA GLU A 242 -31.45 -20.29 -7.31
C GLU A 242 -30.40 -21.33 -7.70
N ALA A 243 -29.72 -21.07 -8.81
CA ALA A 243 -28.57 -21.85 -9.24
C ALA A 243 -27.38 -20.91 -9.42
N GLY A 244 -26.29 -21.19 -8.69
CA GLY A 244 -25.08 -20.37 -8.70
C GLY A 244 -23.83 -21.17 -9.05
N VAL A 245 -22.84 -20.45 -9.57
CA VAL A 245 -21.49 -20.93 -9.77
C VAL A 245 -20.50 -19.85 -9.39
N SER A 246 -19.40 -20.29 -8.78
CA SER A 246 -18.24 -19.45 -8.50
C SER A 246 -17.02 -20.00 -9.23
N ALA A 247 -16.15 -19.09 -9.66
CA ALA A 247 -14.90 -19.40 -10.32
C ALA A 247 -13.80 -18.45 -9.87
N ARG A 248 -12.57 -18.96 -9.83
CA ARG A 248 -11.44 -18.18 -9.39
C ARG A 248 -11.03 -17.13 -10.43
N LEU A 249 -10.85 -15.91 -9.97
CA LEU A 249 -10.42 -14.80 -10.81
C LEU A 249 -8.90 -14.85 -11.08
N PRO A 250 -8.44 -14.38 -12.25
CA PRO A 250 -7.01 -14.27 -12.54
C PRO A 250 -6.33 -13.33 -11.55
N ALA A 251 -5.18 -13.74 -11.01
CA ALA A 251 -4.46 -12.95 -10.01
C ALA A 251 -3.83 -11.70 -10.67
N PRO A 252 -3.94 -10.52 -10.05
CA PRO A 252 -3.24 -9.31 -10.51
C PRO A 252 -1.77 -9.38 -10.07
N GLY A 253 -0.97 -10.23 -10.72
CA GLY A 253 0.44 -10.46 -10.41
C GLY A 253 0.73 -11.39 -9.23
N CYS A 254 1.99 -11.40 -8.76
CA CYS A 254 2.44 -12.26 -7.66
C CYS A 254 2.08 -11.68 -6.29
N GLY A 255 1.21 -12.38 -5.54
CA GLY A 255 0.93 -12.08 -4.12
C GLY A 255 -0.41 -11.40 -3.82
N GLY A 256 -1.28 -11.24 -4.81
CA GLY A 256 -2.64 -10.71 -4.60
C GLY A 256 -3.55 -11.67 -3.83
N ALA A 257 -4.56 -11.11 -3.15
CA ALA A 257 -5.62 -11.89 -2.53
C ALA A 257 -6.32 -12.77 -3.58
N LYS A 258 -6.69 -14.00 -3.17
CA LYS A 258 -7.43 -14.92 -4.05
C LYS A 258 -8.87 -14.44 -4.10
N LEU A 259 -9.25 -13.86 -5.25
CA LEU A 259 -10.61 -13.45 -5.50
C LEU A 259 -11.35 -14.51 -6.31
N ASP A 260 -12.64 -14.65 -6.05
CA ASP A 260 -13.56 -15.50 -6.78
C ASP A 260 -14.70 -14.65 -7.34
N ALA A 261 -15.04 -14.86 -8.61
CA ALA A 261 -16.26 -14.34 -9.21
C ALA A 261 -17.40 -15.29 -8.91
N GLU A 262 -18.59 -14.76 -8.64
CA GLU A 262 -19.81 -15.53 -8.45
C GLU A 262 -20.92 -14.98 -9.32
N VAL A 263 -21.67 -15.88 -9.93
CA VAL A 263 -22.94 -15.58 -10.59
C VAL A 263 -24.01 -16.50 -10.05
N VAL A 264 -25.12 -15.90 -9.60
CA VAL A 264 -26.32 -16.63 -9.15
C VAL A 264 -27.49 -16.23 -10.04
N VAL A 265 -28.18 -17.23 -10.58
CA VAL A 265 -29.36 -17.05 -11.42
C VAL A 265 -30.58 -17.45 -10.61
N GLU A 266 -31.46 -16.49 -10.36
CA GLU A 266 -32.76 -16.71 -9.73
C GLU A 266 -33.79 -17.03 -10.83
N LEU A 267 -34.37 -18.22 -10.74
CA LEU A 267 -35.42 -18.69 -11.63
C LEU A 267 -36.78 -18.34 -11.02
N ALA A 268 -37.71 -17.90 -11.88
CA ALA A 268 -39.05 -17.50 -11.49
C ALA A 268 -40.12 -18.08 -12.43
N GLY A 269 -41.26 -18.44 -11.86
CA GLY A 269 -42.46 -18.85 -12.58
C GLY A 269 -42.51 -20.33 -12.96
N GLU A 270 -43.67 -20.78 -13.43
CA GLU A 270 -43.90 -22.17 -13.87
C GLU A 270 -43.09 -22.52 -15.12
N GLU A 271 -42.86 -21.54 -15.99
CA GLU A 271 -42.03 -21.67 -17.20
C GLU A 271 -40.52 -21.60 -16.92
N LYS A 272 -40.11 -21.45 -15.65
CA LYS A 272 -38.70 -21.45 -15.21
C LYS A 272 -37.85 -20.39 -15.94
N GLY A 273 -38.43 -19.22 -16.12
CA GLY A 273 -37.74 -18.07 -16.70
C GLY A 273 -36.69 -17.52 -15.74
N VAL A 274 -35.63 -16.91 -16.26
CA VAL A 274 -34.68 -16.19 -15.40
C VAL A 274 -35.30 -14.88 -14.96
N GLY A 275 -35.60 -14.76 -13.67
CA GLY A 275 -36.16 -13.55 -13.08
C GLY A 275 -35.08 -12.53 -12.73
N LYS A 276 -33.97 -12.98 -12.14
CA LYS A 276 -32.91 -12.08 -11.67
C LYS A 276 -31.55 -12.75 -11.73
N VAL A 277 -30.51 -11.97 -12.00
CA VAL A 277 -29.11 -12.43 -11.98
C VAL A 277 -28.33 -11.60 -10.97
N ARG A 278 -27.63 -12.28 -10.06
CA ARG A 278 -26.71 -11.68 -9.09
C ARG A 278 -25.28 -11.92 -9.55
N LEU A 279 -24.47 -10.86 -9.57
CA LEU A 279 -23.06 -10.88 -9.94
C LEU A 279 -22.24 -10.36 -8.77
N GLY A 280 -21.20 -11.08 -8.35
CA GLY A 280 -20.40 -10.67 -7.20
C GLY A 280 -18.95 -11.07 -7.29
N VAL A 281 -18.11 -10.36 -6.54
CA VAL A 281 -16.70 -10.75 -6.32
C VAL A 281 -16.48 -10.99 -4.84
N MET A 282 -15.85 -12.11 -4.51
CA MET A 282 -15.61 -12.57 -3.15
C MET A 282 -14.13 -12.76 -2.88
N CYS A 283 -13.75 -12.64 -1.61
CA CYS A 283 -12.49 -13.12 -1.05
C CYS A 283 -12.83 -13.99 0.16
N GLU A 284 -12.34 -15.24 0.20
CA GLU A 284 -12.58 -16.17 1.33
C GLU A 284 -14.06 -16.28 1.73
N CYS A 285 -14.95 -16.42 0.74
CA CYS A 285 -16.42 -16.50 0.90
C CYS A 285 -17.10 -15.23 1.42
N ARG A 286 -16.45 -14.06 1.36
CA ARG A 286 -17.05 -12.77 1.69
C ARG A 286 -16.99 -11.84 0.49
N TYR A 287 -18.11 -11.17 0.17
CA TYR A 287 -18.10 -10.16 -0.88
C TYR A 287 -17.15 -9.03 -0.51
N VAL A 288 -16.34 -8.62 -1.49
CA VAL A 288 -15.42 -7.49 -1.32
C VAL A 288 -16.19 -6.18 -1.42
N CYS A 289 -15.63 -5.09 -0.89
CA CYS A 289 -16.22 -3.77 -1.12
C CYS A 289 -16.11 -3.34 -2.60
N ALA A 290 -16.97 -2.42 -3.03
CA ALA A 290 -17.01 -1.94 -4.41
C ALA A 290 -15.65 -1.37 -4.84
N ASP A 291 -14.99 -0.64 -3.96
CA ASP A 291 -13.65 -0.10 -4.18
C ASP A 291 -12.61 -1.18 -4.46
N GLU A 292 -12.65 -2.28 -3.72
CA GLU A 292 -11.69 -3.39 -3.88
C GLU A 292 -11.92 -4.12 -5.21
N GLY A 293 -13.18 -4.35 -5.58
CA GLY A 293 -13.51 -4.92 -6.89
C GLY A 293 -13.13 -4.00 -8.05
N LEU A 294 -13.30 -2.68 -7.90
CA LEU A 294 -12.87 -1.70 -8.90
C LEU A 294 -11.34 -1.62 -9.02
N ARG A 295 -10.60 -1.71 -7.91
CA ARG A 295 -9.13 -1.80 -7.94
C ARG A 295 -8.66 -3.06 -8.64
N TYR A 296 -9.35 -4.18 -8.42
CA TYR A 296 -9.08 -5.42 -9.15
C TYR A 296 -9.29 -5.23 -10.66
N LEU A 297 -10.45 -4.70 -11.07
CA LEU A 297 -10.75 -4.44 -12.48
C LEU A 297 -9.78 -3.45 -13.12
N GLN A 298 -9.35 -2.43 -12.38
CA GLN A 298 -8.39 -1.43 -12.84
C GLN A 298 -7.08 -2.07 -13.30
N HIS A 299 -6.63 -3.18 -12.70
CA HIS A 299 -5.39 -3.86 -13.10
C HIS A 299 -5.42 -4.38 -14.54
N PHE A 300 -6.60 -4.73 -15.05
CA PHE A 300 -6.77 -5.35 -16.37
C PHE A 300 -7.39 -4.38 -17.39
N LEU A 301 -8.16 -3.40 -16.91
CA LEU A 301 -8.89 -2.47 -17.77
C LEU A 301 -8.18 -1.13 -17.97
N LEU A 302 -7.16 -0.78 -17.18
CA LEU A 302 -6.34 0.44 -17.32
C LEU A 302 -4.85 0.07 -17.41
#